data_AF-A0A956DEH1-F1
#
_entry.id   AF-A0A956DEH1-F1
#
_cell.length_a   1.000
_cell.length_b   1.000
_cell.length_c   1.000
_cell.angle_alpha   90.00
_cell.angle_beta   90.00
_cell.angle_gamma   90.00
#
_symmetry.space_group_name_H-M   'P 1'
#
loop_
_entity.id
_entity.type
_entity.pdbx_description
1 polymer ?
#
loop_
_entity_poly.entity_id
_entity_poly.type
_entity_poly.pdbx_seq_one_letter_code
_entity_poly.pdbx_strand_id
1 'polypeptide(L)'
;MARERDLWHASKVTRELHVHRLGPIAYGEALALQERLVALRKEGAIADTLLLLEHDPPVVTLGRAAKGQNVLLSPELLRARGFDLFETGRGGDVTYHGPGHLVGYPILHLPGKGGGDKPDTAAYVFAIEQ
;
A
#
# COMPACT_ATOMS: atom_id res chain seq x y z
N MET A 1 18.38 -2.82 -48.47
CA MET A 1 18.62 -2.99 -47.02
C MET A 1 18.09 -1.77 -46.31
N ALA A 2 16.98 -1.89 -45.60
CA ALA A 2 16.45 -0.88 -44.68
C ALA A 2 15.59 -1.63 -43.66
N ARG A 3 16.22 -2.09 -42.57
CA ARG A 3 15.54 -2.64 -41.40
C ARG A 3 16.18 -1.96 -40.21
N GLU A 4 15.50 -0.95 -39.68
CA GLU A 4 15.67 -0.38 -38.35
C GLU A 4 14.89 0.94 -38.38
N ARG A 5 13.82 1.03 -37.59
CA ARG A 5 13.30 2.24 -36.92
C ARG A 5 11.86 2.17 -36.40
N ASP A 6 11.14 1.06 -36.60
CA ASP A 6 9.73 0.94 -36.19
C ASP A 6 9.48 0.06 -34.95
N LEU A 7 10.34 0.11 -33.93
CA LEU A 7 10.14 -0.68 -32.68
C LEU A 7 9.96 0.17 -31.41
N TRP A 8 9.96 1.50 -31.50
CA TRP A 8 9.81 2.37 -30.31
C TRP A 8 8.38 2.89 -30.08
N HIS A 9 7.41 2.56 -30.95
CA HIS A 9 6.01 3.02 -30.80
C HIS A 9 5.15 2.01 -30.02
N ALA A 10 5.68 1.44 -28.94
CA ALA A 10 4.79 0.93 -27.91
C ALA A 10 4.09 2.15 -27.32
N SER A 11 2.81 2.38 -27.69
CA SER A 11 1.96 3.41 -27.08
C SER A 11 2.22 3.44 -25.59
N LYS A 12 2.72 4.57 -25.07
CA LYS A 12 2.79 4.78 -23.62
C LYS A 12 1.38 4.61 -23.09
N VAL A 13 1.11 3.50 -22.42
CA VAL A 13 -0.16 3.27 -21.75
C VAL A 13 -0.21 4.26 -20.60
N THR A 14 -0.87 5.39 -20.81
CA THR A 14 -1.20 6.34 -19.75
C THR A 14 -2.29 5.70 -18.90
N ARG A 15 -1.97 5.37 -17.65
CA ARG A 15 -2.93 4.87 -16.67
C ARG A 15 -3.42 6.02 -15.83
N GLU A 16 -4.74 6.13 -15.69
CA GLU A 16 -5.35 7.14 -14.83
C GLU A 16 -5.16 6.74 -13.36
N LEU A 17 -4.71 7.68 -12.53
CA LEU A 17 -4.52 7.52 -11.09
C LEU A 17 -5.40 8.53 -10.34
N HIS A 18 -6.35 8.05 -9.56
CA HIS A 18 -7.19 8.87 -8.68
C HIS A 18 -6.51 9.05 -7.33
N VAL A 19 -6.30 10.30 -6.91
CA VAL A 19 -5.62 10.62 -5.64
C VAL A 19 -6.64 11.18 -4.66
N HIS A 20 -6.78 10.55 -3.50
CA HIS A 20 -7.66 11.00 -2.42
C HIS A 20 -6.85 11.41 -1.19
N ARG A 21 -7.08 12.64 -0.71
CA ARG A 21 -6.52 13.17 0.54
C ARG A 21 -7.58 13.06 1.63
N LEU A 22 -7.42 12.10 2.53
CA LEU A 22 -8.46 11.75 3.51
C LEU A 22 -8.31 12.50 4.84
N GLY A 23 -7.11 13.00 5.15
CA GLY A 23 -6.81 13.57 6.47
C GLY A 23 -6.62 12.49 7.54
N PRO A 24 -6.82 12.82 8.82
CA PRO A 24 -6.72 11.87 9.94
C PRO A 24 -7.81 10.79 9.87
N ILE A 25 -7.42 9.53 10.05
CA ILE A 25 -8.34 8.39 10.04
C ILE A 25 -7.82 7.23 10.90
N ALA A 26 -8.73 6.56 11.60
CA ALA A 26 -8.40 5.37 12.38
C ALA A 26 -7.90 4.24 11.47
N TYR A 27 -6.92 3.46 11.93
CA TYR A 27 -6.29 2.42 11.13
C TYR A 27 -7.31 1.38 10.59
N GLY A 28 -8.23 0.94 11.45
CA GLY A 28 -9.25 -0.05 11.07
C GLY A 28 -10.19 0.46 9.95
N GLU A 29 -10.56 1.75 9.98
CA GLU A 29 -11.40 2.35 8.94
C GLU A 29 -10.65 2.47 7.61
N ALA A 30 -9.39 2.88 7.65
CA ALA A 30 -8.54 2.94 6.47
C ALA A 30 -8.30 1.54 5.87
N LEU A 31 -8.15 0.51 6.70
CA LEU A 31 -8.03 -0.88 6.25
C LEU A 31 -9.30 -1.35 5.54
N ALA A 32 -10.48 -1.12 6.14
CA ALA A 32 -11.76 -1.47 5.52
C ALA A 32 -11.99 -0.71 4.18
N LEU A 33 -11.54 0.54 4.09
CA LEU A 33 -11.56 1.30 2.83
C LEU A 33 -10.63 0.67 1.79
N GLN A 34 -9.40 0.31 2.16
CA GLN A 34 -8.45 -0.35 1.27
C GLN A 34 -9.01 -1.67 0.72
N GLU A 35 -9.58 -2.53 1.58
CA GLU A 35 -10.15 -3.82 1.16
C GLU A 35 -11.26 -3.65 0.13
N ARG A 36 -12.15 -2.68 0.36
CA ARG A 36 -13.23 -2.34 -0.57
C ARG A 36 -12.70 -1.85 -1.91
N LEU A 37 -11.73 -0.93 -1.89
CA LEU A 37 -11.13 -0.38 -3.11
C LEU A 37 -10.35 -1.45 -3.88
N VAL A 38 -9.66 -2.36 -3.18
CA VAL A 38 -8.99 -3.50 -3.81
C VAL A 38 -10.00 -4.41 -4.52
N ALA A 39 -11.15 -4.70 -3.92
CA ALA A 39 -12.19 -5.51 -4.56
C ALA A 39 -12.73 -4.83 -5.83
N LEU A 40 -13.14 -3.56 -5.72
CA LEU A 40 -13.60 -2.77 -6.86
C LEU A 40 -12.55 -2.67 -7.97
N ARG A 41 -11.28 -2.50 -7.58
CA ARG A 41 -10.18 -2.40 -8.54
C ARG A 41 -9.94 -3.71 -9.28
N LYS A 42 -10.03 -4.85 -8.60
CA LYS A 42 -9.92 -6.19 -9.22
C LYS A 42 -11.03 -6.45 -10.23
N GLU A 43 -12.22 -5.93 -9.98
CA GLU A 43 -13.38 -5.98 -10.89
C GLU A 43 -13.28 -4.98 -12.05
N GLY A 44 -12.28 -4.07 -12.02
CA GLY A 44 -12.15 -3.00 -13.01
C GLY A 44 -13.20 -1.90 -12.87
N ALA A 45 -13.92 -1.84 -11.75
CA ALA A 45 -14.99 -0.88 -11.50
C ALA A 45 -14.47 0.53 -11.16
N ILE A 46 -13.19 0.65 -10.79
CA ILE A 46 -12.52 1.91 -10.49
C ILE A 46 -11.13 1.97 -11.15
N ALA A 47 -10.62 3.19 -11.34
CA ALA A 47 -9.25 3.43 -11.79
C ALA A 47 -8.22 3.06 -10.69
N ASP A 48 -6.93 3.06 -11.05
CA ASP A 48 -5.87 2.95 -10.04
C ASP A 48 -6.01 4.10 -9.04
N THR A 49 -5.81 3.82 -7.75
CA THR A 49 -6.13 4.77 -6.68
C THR A 49 -4.95 4.94 -5.72
N LEU A 50 -4.67 6.16 -5.27
CA LEU A 50 -3.72 6.45 -4.20
C LEU A 50 -4.45 7.18 -3.06
N LEU A 51 -4.47 6.57 -1.88
CA LEU A 51 -4.92 7.23 -0.66
C LEU A 51 -3.74 7.90 0.03
N LEU A 52 -3.91 9.16 0.44
CA LEU A 52 -2.99 9.93 1.25
C LEU A 52 -3.70 10.35 2.54
N LEU A 53 -3.14 9.96 3.68
CA LEU A 53 -3.78 10.11 4.98
C LEU A 53 -2.76 10.16 6.11
N GLU A 54 -3.24 10.42 7.32
CA GLU A 54 -2.48 10.25 8.55
C GLU A 54 -3.30 9.38 9.50
N HIS A 55 -2.65 8.60 10.37
CA HIS A 55 -3.37 7.80 11.35
C HIS A 55 -3.57 8.55 12.66
N ASP A 56 -4.82 8.60 13.09
CA ASP A 56 -5.25 9.13 14.39
C ASP A 56 -6.46 8.31 14.85
N PRO A 57 -6.40 7.57 15.97
CA PRO A 57 -5.29 7.50 16.94
C PRO A 57 -3.99 6.88 16.38
N PRO A 58 -2.83 7.12 17.03
CA PRO A 58 -1.58 6.48 16.67
C PRO A 58 -1.67 4.96 16.76
N VAL A 59 -0.98 4.27 15.85
CA VAL A 59 -1.07 2.81 15.70
C VAL A 59 0.31 2.16 15.54
N VAL A 60 0.47 1.01 16.17
CA VAL A 60 1.54 0.05 15.90
C VAL A 60 0.99 -1.08 15.05
N THR A 61 1.64 -1.41 13.93
CA THR A 61 1.22 -2.53 13.08
C THR A 61 2.30 -3.61 13.02
N LEU A 62 1.86 -4.85 13.04
CA LEU A 62 2.71 -6.05 12.95
C LEU A 62 2.53 -6.65 11.55
N GLY A 63 3.60 -6.62 10.75
CA GLY A 63 3.63 -7.27 9.44
C GLY A 63 3.86 -8.79 9.54
N ARG A 64 3.86 -9.47 8.39
CA ARG A 64 4.03 -10.94 8.33
C ARG A 64 5.35 -11.46 8.88
N ALA A 65 6.40 -10.63 8.91
CA ALA A 65 7.70 -11.01 9.47
C ALA A 65 7.88 -10.53 10.92
N ALA A 66 6.82 -10.01 11.54
CA ALA A 66 6.89 -9.47 12.89
C ALA A 66 7.27 -10.55 13.90
N LYS A 67 8.24 -10.22 14.76
CA LYS A 67 8.64 -11.07 15.87
C LYS A 67 8.24 -10.39 17.17
N GLY A 68 7.68 -11.14 18.11
CA GLY A 68 7.21 -10.59 19.40
C GLY A 68 8.28 -9.79 20.16
N GLN A 69 9.55 -10.17 20.04
CA GLN A 69 10.69 -9.46 20.65
C GLN A 69 10.90 -8.02 20.13
N ASN A 70 10.39 -7.69 18.95
CA ASN A 70 10.52 -6.35 18.35
C ASN A 70 9.41 -5.41 18.84
N VAL A 71 8.43 -5.93 19.58
CA VAL A 71 7.41 -5.15 20.27
C VAL A 71 7.87 -4.94 21.71
N LEU A 72 8.44 -3.77 22.00
CA LEU A 72 9.04 -3.46 23.31
C LEU A 72 8.02 -3.34 24.45
N LEU A 73 6.76 -3.06 24.11
CA LEU A 73 5.68 -2.89 25.06
C LEU A 73 4.64 -3.98 24.87
N SER A 74 4.06 -4.47 25.97
CA SER A 74 2.93 -5.40 25.85
C SER A 74 1.74 -4.70 25.16
N PRO A 75 0.85 -5.45 24.49
CA PRO A 75 -0.36 -4.90 23.89
C PRO A 75 -1.20 -4.06 24.87
N GLU A 76 -1.25 -4.45 26.15
CA GLU A 76 -1.96 -3.74 27.21
C GLU A 76 -1.32 -2.39 27.49
N LEU A 77 0.01 -2.33 27.52
CA LEU A 77 0.79 -1.11 27.74
C LEU A 77 0.75 -0.15 26.56
N LEU A 78 0.57 -0.66 25.34
CA LEU A 78 0.34 0.16 24.14
C LEU A 78 -1.05 0.79 24.19
N ARG A 79 -2.09 -0.01 24.43
CA ARG A 79 -3.47 0.47 24.57
C ARG A 79 -3.62 1.49 25.70
N ALA A 80 -2.99 1.24 26.86
CA ALA A 80 -3.00 2.17 27.99
C ALA A 80 -2.33 3.52 27.68
N ARG A 81 -1.46 3.57 26.66
CA ARG A 81 -0.82 4.81 26.17
C ARG A 81 -1.56 5.44 24.97
N GLY A 82 -2.72 4.91 24.60
CA GLY A 82 -3.53 5.43 23.50
C GLY A 82 -3.08 4.97 22.11
N PHE A 83 -2.28 3.89 22.02
CA PHE A 83 -1.90 3.31 20.74
C PHE A 83 -2.82 2.14 20.39
N ASP A 84 -3.28 2.14 19.15
CA ASP A 84 -3.86 0.97 18.53
C ASP A 84 -2.79 -0.07 18.18
N LEU A 85 -3.17 -1.35 18.17
CA LEU A 85 -2.30 -2.45 17.76
C LEU A 85 -3.03 -3.35 16.77
N PHE A 86 -2.47 -3.52 15.57
CA PHE A 86 -3.05 -4.37 14.53
C PHE A 86 -2.03 -5.35 13.96
N GLU A 87 -2.45 -6.60 13.77
CA GLU A 87 -1.78 -7.55 12.89
C GLU A 87 -2.24 -7.35 11.46
N THR A 88 -1.32 -7.47 10.51
CA THR A 88 -1.55 -7.05 9.13
C THR A 88 -0.94 -8.01 8.13
N GLY A 89 -1.54 -8.11 6.94
CA GLY A 89 -1.02 -8.92 5.85
C GLY A 89 0.20 -8.33 5.12
N ARG A 90 0.69 -7.13 5.50
CA ARG A 90 1.81 -6.49 4.79
C ARG A 90 3.13 -7.25 5.01
N GLY A 91 4.08 -7.02 4.11
CA GLY A 91 5.46 -7.43 4.32
C GLY A 91 6.12 -6.63 5.45
N GLY A 92 7.31 -7.07 5.86
CA GLY A 92 8.09 -6.41 6.91
C GLY A 92 7.69 -6.77 8.33
N ASP A 93 8.34 -6.10 9.27
CA ASP A 93 8.29 -6.34 10.72
C ASP A 93 7.25 -5.41 11.39
N VAL A 94 7.49 -4.93 12.60
CA VAL A 94 6.72 -3.89 13.30
C VAL A 94 6.96 -2.50 12.69
N THR A 95 5.93 -1.64 12.67
CA THR A 95 6.08 -0.20 12.39
C THR A 95 5.06 0.65 13.14
N TYR A 96 5.29 1.96 13.17
CA TYR A 96 4.45 2.97 13.81
C TYR A 96 3.88 3.97 12.79
N HIS A 97 2.63 4.36 13.00
CA HIS A 97 2.00 5.49 12.31
C HIS A 97 1.23 6.37 13.29
N GLY A 98 1.19 7.67 13.05
CA GLY A 98 0.48 8.61 13.91
C GLY A 98 0.42 10.01 13.29
N PRO A 99 -0.08 11.01 14.04
CA PRO A 99 -0.15 12.39 13.55
C PRO A 99 1.21 12.93 13.10
N GLY A 100 1.22 13.65 11.98
CA GLY A 100 2.42 14.17 11.32
C GLY A 100 3.13 13.17 10.39
N HIS A 101 2.70 11.90 10.35
CA HIS A 101 3.24 10.88 9.45
C HIS A 101 2.31 10.70 8.25
N LEU A 102 2.69 11.25 7.09
CA LEU A 102 1.98 11.02 5.84
C LEU A 102 2.10 9.54 5.41
N VAL A 103 0.96 8.87 5.31
CA VAL A 103 0.83 7.48 4.86
C VAL A 103 0.21 7.44 3.46
N GLY A 104 0.80 6.64 2.58
CA GLY A 104 0.31 6.40 1.22
C GLY A 104 -0.12 4.94 1.02
N TYR A 105 -1.37 4.73 0.60
CA TYR A 105 -1.88 3.41 0.20
C TYR A 105 -2.17 3.36 -1.30
N PRO A 106 -1.23 2.89 -2.13
CA PRO A 106 -1.44 2.68 -3.55
C PRO A 106 -2.26 1.39 -3.79
N ILE A 107 -3.46 1.54 -4.36
CA ILE A 107 -4.34 0.46 -4.81
C ILE A 107 -4.27 0.40 -6.33
N LEU A 108 -3.31 -0.38 -6.83
CA LEU A 108 -2.95 -0.42 -8.24
C LEU A 108 -3.11 -1.83 -8.81
N HIS A 109 -3.49 -1.92 -10.08
CA HIS A 109 -3.35 -3.19 -10.81
C HIS A 109 -1.93 -3.30 -11.38
N LEU A 110 -1.14 -4.23 -10.86
CA LEU A 110 0.22 -4.46 -11.31
C LEU A 110 0.26 -5.50 -12.44
N PRO A 111 0.97 -5.25 -13.54
CA PRO A 111 1.21 -6.28 -14.55
C PRO A 111 2.03 -7.42 -13.93
N GLY A 112 1.80 -8.64 -14.41
CA GLY A 112 2.55 -9.77 -13.89
C GLY A 112 3.89 -9.98 -14.57
N LYS A 113 4.72 -10.79 -13.90
CA LYS A 113 6.08 -11.11 -14.36
C LYS A 113 6.05 -11.71 -15.76
N GLY A 114 6.71 -11.05 -16.71
CA GLY A 114 6.77 -11.50 -18.11
C GLY A 114 5.39 -11.64 -18.78
N GLY A 115 4.37 -10.93 -18.30
CA GLY A 115 2.99 -11.03 -18.80
C GLY A 115 2.16 -12.18 -18.21
N GLY A 116 2.67 -12.89 -17.19
CA GLY A 116 1.87 -13.88 -16.45
C GLY A 116 0.86 -13.25 -15.47
N ASP A 117 0.08 -14.08 -14.78
CA ASP A 117 -1.00 -13.61 -13.89
C ASP A 117 -0.52 -13.12 -12.51
N LYS A 118 0.72 -13.46 -12.12
CA LYS A 118 1.26 -13.09 -10.81
C LYS A 118 1.87 -11.68 -10.86
N PRO A 119 1.36 -10.71 -10.08
CA PRO A 119 1.85 -9.33 -10.09
C PRO A 119 3.33 -9.27 -9.69
N ASP A 120 4.12 -8.47 -10.40
CA ASP A 120 5.52 -8.24 -10.04
C ASP A 120 5.67 -7.18 -8.94
N THR A 121 5.40 -7.59 -7.71
CA THR A 121 5.48 -6.68 -6.55
C THR A 121 6.90 -6.20 -6.26
N ALA A 122 7.93 -6.97 -6.64
CA ALA A 122 9.32 -6.60 -6.40
C ALA A 122 9.77 -5.48 -7.34
N ALA A 123 9.45 -5.60 -8.64
CA ALA A 123 9.70 -4.54 -9.60
C ALA A 123 8.93 -3.26 -9.24
N TYR A 124 7.70 -3.39 -8.75
CA TYR A 124 6.91 -2.25 -8.29
C TYR A 124 7.56 -1.51 -7.11
N VAL A 125 7.96 -2.23 -6.05
CA VAL A 125 8.61 -1.61 -4.89
C VAL A 125 9.91 -0.92 -5.30
N PHE A 126 10.75 -1.59 -6.10
CA PHE A 126 12.00 -1.00 -6.61
C PHE A 126 11.75 0.31 -7.38
N ALA A 127 10.70 0.38 -8.19
CA ALA A 127 10.37 1.58 -8.96
C ALA A 127 9.90 2.78 -8.10
N ILE A 128 9.48 2.55 -6.86
CA ILE A 128 9.13 3.63 -5.92
C ILE A 128 10.35 4.12 -5.14
N GLU A 129 11.33 3.24 -4.91
CA GLU A 129 12.51 3.51 -4.07
C GLU A 129 13.66 4.23 -4.81
N GLN A 130 13.63 4.30 -6.14
CA GLN A 130 14.67 4.92 -6.99
C GLN A 130 14.23 6.29 -7.51
#